data_AF-A0A9D3AYQ5-F1
#
_entry.id   AF-A0A9D3AYQ5-F1
#
_cell.length_a   1.000
_cell.length_b   1.000
_cell.length_c   1.000
_cell.angle_alpha   90.00
_cell.angle_beta   90.00
_cell.angle_gamma   90.00
#
_symmetry.space_group_name_H-M   'P 1'
#
loop_
_entity.id
_entity.type
_entity.pdbx_description
1 polymer ?
#
loop_
_entity_poly.entity_id
_entity_poly.type
_entity_poly.pdbx_seq_one_letter_code
_entity_poly.pdbx_strand_id
1 'polypeptide(L)'
;MGLMDYMEEKINHISREFIIHPGETLKEILEDRNMSQRELAIRTGVKEAHISKLVNCLAPISVSFAKRLEDVLGIEATFWINLQQNYEKESSRL
;
A
#
# COMPACT_ATOMS: atom_id res chain seq x y z
N MET A 1 17.89 14.28 28.23
CA MET A 1 17.63 13.27 27.19
C MET A 1 18.86 12.40 27.09
N GLY A 2 18.75 11.12 27.42
CA GLY A 2 19.87 10.17 27.36
C GLY A 2 20.16 9.73 25.92
N LEU A 3 21.34 9.13 25.70
CA LEU A 3 21.74 8.58 24.39
C LEU A 3 20.76 7.52 23.89
N MET A 4 20.20 6.70 24.80
CA MET A 4 19.16 5.72 24.46
C MET A 4 17.86 6.40 24.01
N ASP A 5 17.39 7.42 24.75
CA ASP A 5 16.19 8.18 24.39
C ASP A 5 16.33 8.85 23.00
N TYR A 6 17.51 9.42 22.70
CA TYR A 6 17.81 10.04 21.41
C TYR A 6 17.78 9.02 20.26
N MET A 7 18.39 7.85 20.46
CA MET A 7 18.38 6.79 19.44
C MET A 7 16.96 6.24 19.20
N GLU A 8 16.17 6.09 20.27
CA GLU A 8 14.79 5.63 20.18
C GLU A 8 13.90 6.63 19.44
N GLU A 9 14.00 7.93 19.74
CA GLU A 9 13.30 8.98 18.98
C GLU A 9 13.70 9.01 17.50
N LYS A 10 15.00 8.90 17.20
CA LYS A 10 15.51 8.83 15.82
C LYS A 10 14.98 7.62 15.06
N ILE A 11 15.00 6.44 15.68
CA ILE A 11 14.50 5.18 15.07
C ILE A 11 12.99 5.26 14.83
N ASN A 12 12.25 5.80 15.79
CA ASN A 12 10.80 5.99 15.66
C ASN A 12 10.45 7.00 14.57
N HIS A 13 11.20 8.11 14.46
CA HIS A 13 11.00 9.10 13.40
C HIS A 13 11.30 8.52 12.02
N ILE A 14 12.43 7.83 11.86
CA ILE A 14 12.78 7.13 10.62
C ILE A 14 11.67 6.14 10.23
N SER A 15 11.18 5.33 11.17
CA SER A 15 10.13 4.35 10.91
C SER A 15 8.83 4.99 10.40
N ARG A 16 8.48 6.20 10.88
CA ARG A 16 7.27 6.93 10.44
C ARG A 16 7.38 7.48 9.03
N GLU A 17 8.57 7.94 8.62
CA GLU A 17 8.81 8.42 7.25
C GLU A 17 8.72 7.31 6.20
N PHE A 18 8.82 6.04 6.61
CA PHE A 18 8.72 4.87 5.73
C PHE A 18 7.36 4.14 5.82
N ILE A 19 6.33 4.72 6.45
CA ILE A 19 4.98 4.16 6.42
C ILE A 19 4.38 4.43 5.05
N ILE A 20 4.55 3.50 4.12
CA ILE A 20 4.02 3.60 2.76
C ILE A 20 2.59 3.04 2.74
N HIS A 21 1.63 3.82 2.27
CA HIS A 21 0.27 3.32 2.08
C HIS A 21 0.26 2.35 0.88
N PRO A 22 -0.39 1.17 0.95
CA PRO A 22 -0.41 0.20 -0.15
C PRO A 22 -0.91 0.77 -1.49
N GLY A 23 -1.78 1.78 -1.39
CA GLY A 23 -2.26 2.61 -2.50
C GLY A 23 -1.17 3.39 -3.24
N GLU A 24 -0.18 3.93 -2.54
CA GLU A 24 0.96 4.62 -3.16
C GLU A 24 1.83 3.63 -3.93
N THR A 25 2.14 2.48 -3.32
CA THR A 25 2.85 1.40 -4.00
C THR A 25 2.08 0.89 -5.23
N LEU A 26 0.74 0.79 -5.15
CA LEU A 26 -0.08 0.44 -6.30
C LEU A 26 0.02 1.50 -7.41
N LYS A 27 0.04 2.78 -7.06
CA LYS A 27 0.20 3.88 -8.00
C LYS A 27 1.54 3.82 -8.72
N GLU A 28 2.64 3.64 -7.98
CA GLU A 28 3.99 3.49 -8.54
C GLU A 28 4.07 2.31 -9.53
N ILE A 29 3.53 1.15 -9.15
CA ILE A 29 3.51 -0.03 -10.02
C ILE A 29 2.71 0.22 -11.31
N LEU A 30 1.61 0.98 -11.23
CA LEU A 30 0.83 1.35 -12.40
C LEU A 30 1.60 2.31 -13.33
N GLU A 31 2.31 3.29 -12.75
CA GLU A 31 3.15 4.23 -13.48
C GLU A 31 4.32 3.51 -14.17
N ASP A 32 5.05 2.66 -13.44
CA ASP A 32 6.18 1.87 -13.96
C ASP A 32 5.76 0.95 -15.12
N ARG A 33 4.56 0.40 -15.04
CA ARG A 33 4.00 -0.49 -16.07
C ARG A 33 3.27 0.24 -17.19
N ASN A 34 3.21 1.58 -17.16
CA ASN A 34 2.38 2.39 -18.06
C ASN A 34 0.93 1.87 -18.13
N MET A 35 0.38 1.40 -17.00
CA MET A 35 -0.95 0.81 -16.88
C MET A 35 -1.92 1.84 -16.29
N SER A 36 -3.01 2.15 -16.99
CA SER A 36 -4.03 3.05 -16.47
C SER A 36 -4.87 2.40 -15.36
N GLN A 37 -5.44 3.21 -14.46
CA GLN A 37 -6.39 2.73 -13.44
C GLN A 37 -7.62 2.05 -14.08
N ARG A 38 -8.09 2.57 -15.22
CA ARG A 38 -9.15 1.97 -16.02
C ARG A 38 -8.79 0.56 -16.48
N GLU A 39 -7.58 0.37 -16.99
CA GLU A 39 -7.10 -0.94 -17.44
C GLU A 39 -7.04 -1.92 -16.27
N LEU A 40 -6.47 -1.52 -15.14
CA LEU A 40 -6.44 -2.35 -13.94
C LEU A 40 -7.87 -2.72 -13.48
N ALA A 41 -8.80 -1.78 -13.51
CA ALA A 41 -10.19 -2.01 -13.14
C ALA A 41 -10.86 -3.08 -14.02
N ILE A 42 -10.64 -3.01 -15.35
CA ILE A 42 -11.14 -4.00 -16.31
C ILE A 42 -10.55 -5.39 -16.00
N ARG A 43 -9.23 -5.49 -15.83
CA ARG A 43 -8.55 -6.77 -15.59
C ARG A 43 -8.90 -7.42 -14.25
N THR A 44 -9.13 -6.60 -13.22
CA THR A 44 -9.51 -7.09 -11.88
C THR A 44 -11.01 -7.27 -11.71
N GLY A 45 -11.83 -6.80 -12.65
CA GLY A 45 -13.29 -6.92 -12.62
C GLY A 45 -13.98 -5.99 -11.61
N VAL A 46 -13.40 -4.83 -11.33
CA VAL A 46 -13.95 -3.81 -10.41
C VAL A 46 -14.24 -2.51 -11.14
N LYS A 47 -14.91 -1.57 -10.48
CA LYS A 47 -15.11 -0.22 -11.02
C LYS A 47 -13.81 0.58 -10.92
N GLU A 48 -13.53 1.41 -11.91
CA GLU A 48 -12.38 2.34 -11.90
C GLU A 48 -12.36 3.24 -10.64
N ALA A 49 -13.54 3.65 -10.16
CA ALA A 49 -13.68 4.39 -8.91
C ALA A 49 -13.16 3.64 -7.66
N HIS A 50 -13.15 2.30 -7.67
CA HIS A 50 -12.53 1.52 -6.61
C HIS A 50 -11.01 1.65 -6.65
N ILE A 51 -10.41 1.48 -7.84
CA ILE A 51 -8.95 1.66 -8.04
C ILE A 51 -8.53 3.08 -7.65
N SER A 52 -9.30 4.09 -8.08
CA SER A 52 -9.06 5.49 -7.75
C SER A 52 -9.01 5.74 -6.25
N LYS A 53 -9.88 5.11 -5.46
CA LYS A 53 -9.83 5.21 -4.00
C LYS A 53 -8.58 4.57 -3.41
N LEU A 54 -8.15 3.42 -3.94
CA LEU A 54 -6.93 2.76 -3.48
C LEU A 54 -5.70 3.63 -3.74
N VAL A 55 -5.50 4.11 -4.98
CA VAL A 55 -4.31 4.92 -5.33
C VAL A 55 -4.26 6.30 -4.68
N ASN A 56 -5.42 6.82 -4.24
CA ASN A 56 -5.50 8.07 -3.47
C ASN A 56 -5.48 7.84 -1.95
N CYS A 57 -5.18 6.61 -1.50
CA CYS A 57 -5.10 6.26 -0.07
C CYS A 57 -6.41 6.45 0.71
N LEU A 58 -7.55 6.37 0.02
CA LEU A 58 -8.90 6.55 0.58
C LEU A 58 -9.60 5.22 0.88
N ALA A 59 -8.98 4.09 0.55
CA ALA A 59 -9.50 2.76 0.83
C ALA A 59 -8.36 1.76 1.05
N PRO A 60 -8.55 0.76 1.94
CA PRO A 60 -7.58 -0.30 2.14
C PRO A 60 -7.64 -1.35 1.02
N ILE A 61 -6.54 -2.06 0.81
CA ILE A 61 -6.50 -3.26 -0.03
C ILE A 61 -7.02 -4.45 0.78
N SER A 62 -8.19 -4.96 0.41
CA SER A 62 -8.75 -6.18 1.02
C SER A 62 -8.00 -7.45 0.56
N VAL A 63 -8.05 -8.52 1.36
CA VAL A 63 -7.46 -9.83 1.03
C VAL A 63 -8.00 -10.38 -0.30
N SER A 64 -9.29 -10.20 -0.59
CA SER A 64 -9.89 -10.64 -1.85
C SER A 64 -9.40 -9.82 -3.05
N PHE A 65 -9.12 -8.53 -2.85
CA PHE A 65 -8.56 -7.68 -3.89
C PHE A 65 -7.06 -7.94 -4.11
N ALA A 66 -6.31 -8.26 -3.05
CA ALA A 66 -4.91 -8.68 -3.16
C ALA A 66 -4.71 -9.87 -4.09
N LYS A 67 -5.60 -10.88 -4.04
CA LYS A 67 -5.58 -12.01 -4.99
C LYS A 67 -5.80 -11.58 -6.43
N ARG A 68 -6.71 -10.63 -6.68
CA ARG A 68 -6.94 -10.09 -8.03
C ARG A 68 -5.73 -9.28 -8.52
N LEU A 69 -5.04 -8.58 -7.62
CA LEU A 69 -3.79 -7.89 -7.96
C LEU A 69 -2.69 -8.89 -8.29
N GLU A 70 -2.59 -10.01 -7.59
CA GLU A 70 -1.67 -11.10 -7.93
C GLU A 70 -1.93 -11.65 -9.33
N ASP A 71 -3.18 -11.97 -9.65
CA ASP A 71 -3.55 -12.49 -10.97
C ASP A 71 -3.19 -11.53 -12.12
N VAL A 72 -3.30 -10.21 -11.88
CA VAL A 72 -3.12 -9.18 -12.93
C VAL A 72 -1.70 -8.62 -12.98
N LEU A 73 -1.04 -8.48 -11.82
CA LEU A 73 0.26 -7.85 -11.68
C LEU A 73 1.39 -8.87 -11.49
N GLY A 74 1.09 -10.13 -11.18
CA GLY A 74 2.10 -11.16 -10.88
C GLY A 74 2.87 -10.88 -9.60
N ILE A 75 2.30 -10.08 -8.69
CA ILE A 75 2.87 -9.78 -7.37
C ILE A 75 2.03 -10.51 -6.35
N GLU A 76 2.64 -11.47 -5.65
CA GLU A 76 2.04 -12.31 -4.61
C GLU A 76 1.02 -11.56 -3.74
N ALA A 77 -0.17 -12.13 -3.51
CA ALA A 77 -1.17 -11.50 -2.64
C ALA A 77 -0.64 -11.24 -1.23
N THR A 78 0.28 -12.09 -0.76
CA THR A 78 0.94 -11.94 0.54
C THR A 78 1.72 -10.62 0.66
N PHE A 79 2.33 -10.13 -0.42
CA PHE A 79 2.98 -8.82 -0.44
C PHE A 79 1.98 -7.70 -0.09
N TRP A 80 0.86 -7.65 -0.79
CA TRP A 80 -0.18 -6.63 -0.59
C TRP A 80 -0.82 -6.72 0.80
N ILE A 81 -1.08 -7.94 1.28
CA ILE A 81 -1.64 -8.19 2.60
C ILE A 81 -0.68 -7.71 3.68
N ASN A 82 0.60 -8.07 3.59
CA ASN A 82 1.61 -7.66 4.54
C ASN A 82 1.81 -6.13 4.53
N LEU A 83 1.77 -5.51 3.35
CA LEU A 83 1.89 -4.06 3.21
C LEU A 83 0.72 -3.34 3.89
N GLN A 84 -0.52 -3.80 3.68
CA GLN A 84 -1.71 -3.26 4.34
C GLN A 84 -1.66 -3.44 5.85
N GLN A 85 -1.28 -4.63 6.33
CA GLN A 85 -1.14 -4.91 7.77
C GLN A 85 -0.07 -4.06 8.43
N ASN A 86 1.08 -3.88 7.77
CA ASN A 86 2.15 -3.03 8.27
C ASN A 86 1.71 -1.56 8.34
N TYR A 87 1.05 -1.07 7.30
CA TYR A 87 0.46 0.27 7.28
C TYR A 87 -0.55 0.48 8.41
N GLU A 88 -1.49 -0.46 8.61
CA GLU A 88 -2.50 -0.39 9.68
C GLU A 88 -1.88 -0.43 11.08
N LYS A 89 -0.88 -1.28 11.29
CA LYS A 89 -0.17 -1.40 12.56
C LYS A 89 0.55 -0.12 12.95
N GLU A 90 1.26 0.49 12.00
CA GLU A 90 2.05 1.69 12.28
C GLU A 90 1.17 2.96 12.29
N SER A 91 0.11 3.02 11.48
CA SER A 91 -0.87 4.13 11.54
C SER A 91 -1.69 4.13 12.84
N SER A 92 -1.97 2.96 13.43
CA SER A 92 -2.66 2.87 14.72
C SER A 92 -1.81 3.30 15.92
N ARG A 93 -0.51 3.53 15.72
CA ARG A 93 0.44 3.98 16.76
C ARG A 93 0.65 5.50 16.75
N LEU A 94 0.03 6.21 15.80
CA LEU A 94 0.04 7.67 15.66
C LEU A 94 -1.17 8.28 16.35
#